data_AF-A0A2R6GKK4-F1
#
_entry.id   AF-A0A2R6GKK4-F1
#
_cell.length_a   1.000
_cell.length_b   1.000
_cell.length_c   1.000
_cell.angle_alpha   90.00
_cell.angle_beta   90.00
_cell.angle_gamma   90.00
#
_symmetry.space_group_name_H-M   'P 1'
#
loop_
_entity.id
_entity.type
_entity.pdbx_description
1 polymer ?
#
loop_
_entity_poly.entity_id
_entity_poly.type
_entity_poly.pdbx_seq_one_letter_code
_entity_poly.pdbx_strand_id
1 'polypeptide(L)'
;MSMRLSAPIDHDPSNERAADPPVEIQAPLDTMPAASFESSNVHSALYDMGKAELYVRYLRDGPDAIYQCWGVPPDTWDGLVDASSKGSYINHNIAYSFPYSKLSAGDFPAGGRGLDNDLARRFVATP
;
A
#
# COMPACT_ATOMS: atom_id res chain seq x y z
N MET A 1 20.09 -16.74 -0.33
CA MET A 1 20.61 -15.37 -0.54
C MET A 1 19.84 -14.46 0.40
N SER A 2 20.48 -13.76 1.34
CA SER A 2 19.78 -12.80 2.21
C SER A 2 19.67 -11.48 1.45
N MET A 3 18.47 -11.10 1.04
CA MET A 3 18.21 -9.84 0.35
C MET A 3 18.28 -8.72 1.39
N ARG A 4 19.23 -7.80 1.24
CA ARG A 4 19.33 -6.64 2.13
C ARG A 4 18.22 -5.65 1.79
N LEU A 5 17.55 -5.13 2.81
CA LEU A 5 16.58 -4.05 2.65
C LEU A 5 17.27 -2.82 2.05
N SER A 6 16.55 -2.15 1.14
CA SER A 6 16.98 -0.86 0.60
C SER A 6 16.57 0.28 1.55
N ALA A 7 17.19 1.45 1.37
CA ALA A 7 16.80 2.65 2.12
C ALA A 7 15.28 2.92 1.94
N PRO A 8 14.56 3.37 2.98
CA PRO A 8 13.15 3.70 2.87
C PRO A 8 12.87 4.68 1.73
N ILE A 9 11.74 4.50 1.05
CA ILE A 9 11.27 5.50 0.09
C ILE A 9 10.66 6.65 0.89
N ASP A 10 11.22 7.84 0.73
CA ASP A 10 10.66 9.07 1.28
C ASP A 10 9.43 9.50 0.48
N HIS A 11 8.44 10.04 1.18
CA HIS A 11 7.27 10.68 0.61
C HIS A 11 7.31 12.17 0.94
N ASP A 12 6.65 12.99 0.11
CA ASP A 12 6.57 14.43 0.35
C ASP A 12 5.77 14.70 1.64
N PRO A 13 6.38 15.25 2.71
CA PRO A 13 5.67 15.48 3.96
C PRO A 13 4.52 16.48 3.83
N SER A 14 4.48 17.32 2.79
CA SER A 14 3.36 18.23 2.54
C SER A 14 2.08 17.51 2.08
N ASN A 15 2.22 16.27 1.59
CA ASN A 15 1.12 15.39 1.21
C ASN A 15 0.63 14.51 2.37
N GLU A 16 1.33 14.50 3.50
CA GLU A 16 0.96 13.68 4.64
C GLU A 16 -0.32 14.20 5.32
N ARG A 17 -1.24 13.27 5.58
CA ARG A 17 -2.47 13.48 6.32
C ARG A 17 -2.46 12.61 7.56
N ALA A 18 -3.15 13.07 8.60
CA ALA A 18 -3.43 12.22 9.76
C ALA A 18 -4.27 11.01 9.32
N ALA A 19 -3.89 9.82 9.78
CA ALA A 19 -4.70 8.63 9.61
C ALA A 19 -6.04 8.79 10.35
N ASP A 20 -7.10 8.20 9.81
CA ASP A 20 -8.44 8.18 10.39
C ASP A 20 -8.90 6.73 10.61
N PRO A 21 -8.39 6.04 11.65
CA PRO A 21 -8.75 4.65 11.92
C PRO A 21 -10.16 4.53 12.54
N PRO A 22 -10.89 3.41 12.31
CA PRO A 22 -10.44 2.23 11.59
C PRO A 22 -10.43 2.44 10.07
N VAL A 23 -9.33 2.03 9.43
CA VAL A 23 -9.23 2.08 7.97
C VAL A 23 -10.03 0.92 7.37
N GLU A 24 -11.02 1.25 6.55
CA GLU A 24 -11.85 0.28 5.85
C GLU A 24 -11.58 0.28 4.34
N ILE A 25 -11.15 -0.88 3.85
CA ILE A 25 -11.08 -1.18 2.41
C ILE A 25 -12.49 -1.63 1.98
N GLN A 26 -13.11 -0.91 1.04
CA GLN A 26 -14.57 -0.99 0.84
C GLN A 26 -15.00 -1.54 -0.53
N ALA A 27 -14.11 -1.56 -1.53
CA ALA A 27 -14.47 -2.05 -2.84
C ALA A 27 -14.86 -3.55 -2.88
N PRO A 28 -15.72 -3.94 -3.83
CA PRO A 28 -15.92 -5.35 -4.18
C PRO A 28 -14.61 -6.04 -4.57
N LEU A 29 -14.46 -7.33 -4.23
CA LEU A 29 -13.24 -8.13 -4.48
C LEU A 29 -12.76 -8.12 -5.94
N ASP A 30 -13.70 -8.19 -6.87
CA ASP A 30 -13.46 -8.15 -8.32
C ASP A 30 -12.93 -6.80 -8.80
N THR A 31 -13.02 -5.77 -7.96
CA THR A 31 -12.51 -4.41 -8.20
C THR A 31 -11.37 -4.02 -7.27
N MET A 32 -10.79 -5.00 -6.56
CA MET A 32 -9.67 -4.80 -5.65
C MET A 32 -8.46 -5.65 -6.04
N PRO A 33 -7.70 -5.26 -7.08
CA PRO A 33 -6.51 -5.99 -7.41
C PRO A 33 -5.46 -5.83 -6.29
N ALA A 34 -4.74 -6.92 -6.02
CA ALA A 34 -3.61 -6.95 -5.10
C ALA A 34 -2.48 -7.81 -5.65
N ALA A 35 -1.25 -7.46 -5.27
CA ALA A 35 -0.04 -8.11 -5.73
C ALA A 35 1.04 -8.06 -4.64
N SER A 36 1.80 -9.14 -4.52
CA SER A 36 3.05 -9.19 -3.76
C SER A 36 4.23 -9.10 -4.72
N PHE A 37 5.36 -8.58 -4.25
CA PHE A 37 6.50 -8.26 -5.12
C PHE A 37 7.80 -8.86 -4.60
N GLU A 38 8.64 -9.33 -5.51
CA GLU A 38 10.06 -9.57 -5.23
C GLU A 38 10.81 -8.23 -5.25
N SER A 39 10.90 -7.58 -4.09
CA SER A 39 11.49 -6.24 -3.96
C SER A 39 12.16 -6.09 -2.60
N SER A 40 13.23 -5.29 -2.55
CA SER A 40 14.00 -4.99 -1.34
C SER A 40 13.38 -3.90 -0.46
N ASN A 41 12.24 -3.33 -0.85
CA ASN A 41 11.60 -2.21 -0.15
C ASN A 41 10.07 -2.30 -0.09
N VAL A 42 9.46 -2.98 -1.06
CA VAL A 42 7.99 -3.04 -1.20
C VAL A 42 7.58 -4.50 -1.08
N HIS A 43 6.76 -4.82 -0.09
CA HIS A 43 6.25 -6.16 0.11
C HIS A 43 5.09 -6.47 -0.82
N SER A 44 4.06 -5.61 -0.78
CA SER A 44 2.81 -5.80 -1.53
C SER A 44 2.09 -4.48 -1.73
N ALA A 45 1.12 -4.50 -2.64
CA ALA A 45 0.16 -3.42 -2.81
C ALA A 45 -1.26 -3.96 -3.05
N LEU A 46 -2.24 -3.13 -2.73
CA LEU A 46 -3.66 -3.35 -2.94
C LEU A 46 -4.27 -2.05 -3.44
N TYR A 47 -5.12 -2.11 -4.46
CA TYR A 47 -5.82 -0.95 -4.96
C TYR A 47 -7.33 -1.10 -4.80
N ASP A 48 -7.99 -0.10 -4.22
CA ASP A 48 -9.45 0.00 -4.12
C ASP A 48 -9.95 0.86 -5.29
N MET A 49 -10.46 0.22 -6.35
CA MET A 49 -10.99 0.92 -7.52
C MET A 49 -12.26 1.74 -7.21
N GLY A 50 -13.00 1.39 -6.15
CA GLY A 50 -14.21 2.09 -5.76
C GLY A 50 -13.93 3.48 -5.18
N LYS A 51 -12.78 3.64 -4.53
CA LYS A 51 -12.34 4.90 -3.90
C LYS A 51 -11.14 5.57 -4.57
N ALA A 52 -10.51 4.92 -5.54
CA ALA A 52 -9.23 5.33 -6.10
C ALA A 52 -8.15 5.47 -5.02
N GLU A 53 -8.08 4.46 -4.14
CA GLU A 53 -7.13 4.39 -3.03
C GLU A 53 -6.09 3.30 -3.26
N LEU A 54 -4.81 3.66 -3.19
CA LEU A 54 -3.70 2.71 -3.26
C LEU A 54 -3.12 2.48 -1.88
N TYR A 55 -3.08 1.22 -1.47
CA TYR A 55 -2.40 0.77 -0.27
C TYR A 55 -1.06 0.14 -0.66
N VAL A 56 0.04 0.64 -0.11
CA VAL A 56 1.38 0.10 -0.32
C VAL A 56 1.96 -0.35 1.01
N ARG A 57 2.41 -1.59 1.07
CA ARG A 57 3.10 -2.14 2.24
C ARG A 57 4.59 -2.18 1.98
N TYR A 58 5.35 -1.45 2.79
CA TYR A 58 6.80 -1.35 2.70
C TYR A 58 7.49 -2.22 3.74
N LEU A 59 8.55 -2.88 3.30
CA LEU A 59 9.45 -3.66 4.16
C LEU A 59 10.26 -2.74 5.06
N ARG A 60 10.40 -3.11 6.34
CA ARG A 60 11.23 -2.39 7.33
C ARG A 60 12.06 -3.37 8.14
N ASP A 61 13.07 -2.86 8.86
CA ASP A 61 13.84 -3.65 9.83
C ASP A 61 12.99 -4.10 11.05
N GLY A 62 11.80 -3.51 11.21
CA GLY A 62 10.77 -3.87 12.19
C GLY A 62 9.44 -4.17 11.51
N PRO A 63 8.29 -3.89 12.16
CA PRO A 63 6.99 -4.02 11.52
C PRO A 63 6.93 -3.23 10.21
N ASP A 64 6.33 -3.84 9.19
CA ASP A 64 6.10 -3.17 7.92
C ASP A 64 5.27 -1.90 8.10
N ALA A 65 5.51 -0.92 7.23
CA ALA A 65 4.73 0.30 7.18
C ALA A 65 3.72 0.22 6.03
N ILE A 66 2.47 0.57 6.29
CA ILE A 66 1.43 0.62 5.26
C ILE A 66 1.13 2.08 4.95
N TYR A 67 1.03 2.44 3.67
CA TYR A 67 0.67 3.79 3.24
C TYR A 67 -0.62 3.70 2.45
N GLN A 68 -1.63 4.46 2.87
CA GLN A 68 -2.85 4.69 2.09
C GLN A 68 -2.67 5.98 1.30
N CYS A 69 -2.81 5.92 -0.02
CA CYS A 69 -2.68 7.05 -0.92
C CYS A 69 -4.03 7.31 -1.61
N TRP A 70 -4.47 8.57 -1.67
CA TRP A 70 -5.78 8.93 -2.22
C TRP A 70 -5.70 9.56 -3.61
N GLY A 71 -6.75 9.34 -4.41
CA GLY A 71 -6.90 9.95 -5.73
C GLY A 71 -5.89 9.42 -6.73
N VAL A 72 -5.38 8.21 -6.51
CA VAL A 72 -4.40 7.56 -7.37
C VAL A 72 -5.13 7.01 -8.60
N PRO A 73 -4.78 7.38 -9.84
CA PRO A 73 -5.44 6.86 -11.03
C PRO A 73 -5.27 5.33 -11.18
N PRO A 74 -6.24 4.61 -11.78
CA PRO A 74 -6.14 3.17 -12.02
C PRO A 74 -4.88 2.77 -12.81
N ASP A 75 -4.48 3.56 -13.82
CA ASP A 75 -3.28 3.27 -14.63
C ASP A 75 -2.00 3.24 -13.77
N THR A 76 -1.99 3.92 -12.62
CA THR A 76 -0.85 3.88 -11.68
C THR A 76 -0.69 2.49 -11.06
N TRP A 77 -1.78 1.74 -10.88
CA TRP A 77 -1.75 0.35 -10.41
C TRP A 77 -1.03 -0.54 -11.43
N ASP A 78 -1.43 -0.48 -12.70
CA ASP A 78 -0.85 -1.30 -13.76
C ASP A 78 0.65 -0.99 -13.91
N GLY A 79 1.02 0.30 -13.93
CA GLY A 79 2.42 0.70 -13.99
C GLY A 79 3.23 0.23 -12.77
N LEU A 80 2.65 0.19 -11.57
CA LEU A 80 3.32 -0.34 -10.39
C LEU A 80 3.56 -1.84 -10.53
N VAL A 81 2.55 -2.60 -10.95
CA VAL A 81 2.62 -4.05 -11.13
C VAL A 81 3.65 -4.43 -12.20
N ASP A 82 3.71 -3.69 -13.30
CA ASP A 82 4.59 -3.97 -14.43
C ASP A 82 6.02 -3.44 -14.24
N ALA A 83 6.24 -2.49 -13.32
CA ALA A 83 7.55 -1.90 -13.12
C ALA A 83 8.62 -2.92 -12.70
N SER A 84 9.77 -2.90 -13.37
CA SER A 84 10.95 -3.72 -13.00
C SER A 84 11.56 -3.32 -11.65
N SER A 85 11.31 -2.09 -11.19
CA SER A 85 11.71 -1.59 -9.87
C SER A 85 10.55 -0.89 -9.20
N LYS A 86 9.91 -1.57 -8.23
CA LYS A 86 8.78 -1.02 -7.47
C LYS A 86 9.14 0.27 -6.75
N GLY A 87 10.32 0.31 -6.13
CA GLY A 87 10.77 1.50 -5.41
C GLY A 87 11.00 2.70 -6.31
N SER A 88 11.65 2.49 -7.47
CA SER A 88 11.86 3.58 -8.44
C SER A 88 10.55 4.10 -9.02
N TYR A 89 9.61 3.20 -9.30
CA TYR A 89 8.28 3.58 -9.80
C TYR A 89 7.51 4.40 -8.77
N ILE A 90 7.45 3.94 -7.52
CA ILE A 90 6.78 4.66 -6.43
C ILE A 90 7.41 6.04 -6.23
N ASN A 91 8.75 6.12 -6.20
CA ASN A 91 9.44 7.38 -6.02
C ASN A 91 9.08 8.41 -7.10
N HIS A 92 9.01 8.00 -8.37
CA HIS A 92 8.70 8.91 -9.48
C HIS A 92 7.22 9.25 -9.63
N ASN A 93 6.32 8.29 -9.35
CA ASN A 93 4.92 8.41 -9.75
C ASN A 93 3.95 8.54 -8.58
N ILE A 94 4.37 8.24 -7.34
CA ILE A 94 3.46 8.15 -6.20
C ILE A 94 3.91 9.03 -5.04
N ALA A 95 5.14 8.85 -4.56
CA ALA A 95 5.58 9.34 -3.26
C ALA A 95 5.54 10.86 -3.07
N TYR A 96 5.64 11.61 -4.17
CA TYR A 96 5.60 13.08 -4.15
C TYR A 96 4.34 13.66 -4.84
N SER A 97 3.42 12.79 -5.26
CA SER A 97 2.28 13.18 -6.11
C SER A 97 0.93 13.10 -5.41
N PHE A 98 0.77 12.19 -4.45
CA PHE A 98 -0.54 11.92 -3.85
C PHE A 98 -0.56 12.18 -2.35
N PRO A 99 -1.68 12.70 -1.82
CA PRO A 99 -1.92 12.70 -0.39
C PRO A 99 -1.86 11.30 0.17
N TYR A 100 -1.26 11.14 1.36
CA TYR A 100 -1.11 9.83 1.98
C TYR A 100 -1.21 9.88 3.50
N SER A 101 -1.51 8.73 4.11
CA SER A 101 -1.35 8.51 5.54
C SER A 101 -0.50 7.28 5.80
N LYS A 102 0.29 7.36 6.86
CA LYS A 102 1.04 6.23 7.40
C LYS A 102 0.12 5.43 8.33
N LEU A 103 0.10 4.13 8.10
CA LEU A 103 -0.70 3.16 8.81
C LEU A 103 0.19 2.02 9.30
N SER A 104 -0.28 1.39 10.36
CA SER A 104 0.21 0.14 10.93
C SER A 104 -0.87 -0.93 10.76
N ALA A 105 -0.50 -2.21 10.96
CA ALA A 105 -1.48 -3.28 10.96
C ALA A 105 -2.61 -3.09 12.00
N GLY A 106 -2.34 -2.36 13.09
CA GLY A 106 -3.32 -2.08 14.14
C GLY A 106 -4.36 -1.01 13.78
N ASP A 107 -4.14 -0.24 12.71
CA ASP A 107 -5.10 0.76 12.23
C ASP A 107 -6.26 0.14 11.43
N PHE A 108 -6.15 -1.16 11.14
CA PHE A 108 -7.19 -1.93 10.47
C PHE A 108 -7.99 -2.78 11.47
N PRO A 109 -9.32 -2.92 11.30
CA PRO A 109 -10.16 -3.63 12.24
C PRO A 109 -9.88 -5.15 12.27
N ALA A 110 -9.82 -5.76 13.45
CA ALA A 110 -9.61 -7.23 13.57
C ALA A 110 -10.67 -8.10 12.86
N GLY A 111 -11.85 -7.53 12.51
CA GLY A 111 -12.92 -8.13 11.71
C GLY A 111 -14.04 -7.13 11.38
N GLY A 112 -14.96 -7.46 10.46
CA GLY A 112 -16.05 -6.60 10.00
C GLY A 112 -15.95 -6.18 8.53
N ARG A 113 -16.93 -5.41 8.02
CA ARG A 113 -17.17 -5.14 6.57
C ARG A 113 -15.94 -4.67 5.76
N GLY A 114 -14.90 -4.09 6.38
CA GLY A 114 -13.65 -3.68 5.72
C GLY A 114 -12.50 -4.70 5.73
N LEU A 115 -12.55 -5.75 6.57
CA LEU A 115 -11.53 -6.82 6.68
C LEU A 115 -12.09 -8.26 6.75
N ASP A 116 -13.41 -8.42 6.59
CA ASP A 116 -14.03 -9.72 6.27
C ASP A 116 -13.58 -10.23 4.89
N ASN A 117 -12.95 -9.35 4.11
CA ASN A 117 -12.24 -9.60 2.87
C ASN A 117 -10.90 -10.31 3.12
N ASP A 118 -10.81 -11.59 2.75
CA ASP A 118 -9.60 -12.42 2.88
C ASP A 118 -8.36 -11.81 2.19
N LEU A 119 -8.54 -11.08 1.09
CA LEU A 119 -7.45 -10.47 0.33
C LEU A 119 -6.89 -9.25 1.07
N ALA A 120 -7.76 -8.40 1.63
CA ALA A 120 -7.34 -7.29 2.48
C ALA A 120 -6.68 -7.79 3.78
N ARG A 121 -7.22 -8.85 4.40
CA ARG A 121 -6.60 -9.47 5.59
C ARG A 121 -5.20 -10.02 5.27
N ARG A 122 -5.03 -10.70 4.14
CA ARG A 122 -3.72 -11.19 3.69
C ARG A 122 -2.75 -10.03 3.42
N PHE A 123 -3.21 -8.97 2.77
CA PHE A 123 -2.39 -7.78 2.54
C PHE A 123 -1.82 -7.22 3.86
N VAL A 124 -2.65 -7.11 4.90
CA VAL A 124 -2.25 -6.56 6.20
C VAL A 124 -1.39 -7.54 7.02
N ALA A 125 -1.76 -8.83 7.03
CA ALA A 125 -1.24 -9.79 8.02
C ALA A 125 -0.26 -10.84 7.49
N THR A 126 -0.12 -11.00 6.17
CA THR A 126 0.82 -12.00 5.61
C THR A 126 2.26 -11.58 5.88
N PRO A 127 3.12 -12.44 6.47
CA PRO A 127 4.52 -12.12 6.71
C PRO A 127 5.32 -11.83 5.44
#